data_AF-A0A381I8T2-F1
#
_entry.id   AF-A0A381I8T2-F1
#
_cell.length_a   1.000
_cell.length_b   1.000
_cell.length_c   1.000
_cell.angle_alpha   90.00
_cell.angle_beta   90.00
_cell.angle_gamma   90.00
#
_symmetry.space_group_name_H-M   'P 1'
#
loop_
_entity.id
_entity.type
_entity.pdbx_description
1 polymer ?
#
loop_
_entity_poly.entity_id
_entity_poly.type
_entity_poly.pdbx_seq_one_letter_code
_entity_poly.pdbx_strand_id
1 'polypeptide(L)' 'MSIALILIDIQNDYFKNGKCELFQSEETAENAKKILLFF' A
#
# COMPACT_ATOMS: atom_id res chain seq x y z
N MET A 1 -21.40 -6.17 13.35
CA MET A 1 -20.33 -6.71 12.49
C MET A 1 -19.15 -5.77 12.59
N SER A 2 -18.03 -6.19 13.18
CA SER A 2 -16.81 -5.39 13.27
C SER A 2 -15.89 -5.74 12.11
N ILE A 3 -15.44 -4.74 11.37
CA ILE A 3 -14.52 -4.91 10.24
C ILE A 3 -13.30 -4.04 10.52
N ALA A 4 -12.11 -4.53 10.17
CA ALA A 4 -10.86 -3.80 10.23
C ALA A 4 -10.14 -3.90 8.89
N LEU A 5 -9.47 -2.82 8.50
CA LEU A 5 -8.56 -2.77 7.36
C LEU A 5 -7.13 -3.01 7.84
N ILE A 6 -6.43 -3.94 7.19
CA ILE A 6 -5.01 -4.21 7.45
C ILE A 6 -4.25 -3.91 6.17
N LEU A 7 -3.30 -2.98 6.23
CA LEU A 7 -2.34 -2.70 5.17
C LEU A 7 -1.00 -3.33 5.57
N ILE A 8 -0.44 -4.14 4.68
CA ILE A 8 0.78 -4.90 4.94
C ILE A 8 1.92 -4.25 4.16
N ASP A 9 2.97 -3.87 4.89
CA ASP A 9 4.29 -3.52 4.35
C ASP A 9 4.28 -2.51 3.19
N ILE A 10 3.43 -1.47 3.28
CA ILE A 10 3.56 -0.29 2.42
C ILE A 10 4.72 0.57 2.95
N GLN A 11 5.94 0.23 2.52
CA GLN A 11 7.19 0.82 2.99
C GLN A 11 8.06 1.30 1.83
N ASN A 12 8.89 2.32 2.07
CA ASN A 12 9.77 2.93 1.07
C ASN A 12 10.69 1.93 0.35
N ASP A 13 11.12 0.85 1.03
CA ASP A 13 12.02 -0.17 0.45
C ASP A 13 11.39 -0.90 -0.76
N TYR A 14 10.06 -0.84 -0.93
CA TYR A 14 9.33 -1.45 -2.05
C TYR A 14 9.02 -0.49 -3.20
N PHE A 15 9.31 0.80 -3.05
CA PHE A 15 9.12 1.80 -4.10
C PHE A 15 10.38 1.96 -4.96
N LYS A 16 10.29 2.83 -5.97
CA LYS A 16 11.40 3.10 -6.88
C LYS A 16 12.67 3.50 -6.13
N ASN A 17 13.79 2.87 -6.47
CA ASN A 17 15.09 3.01 -5.78
C ASN A 17 15.13 2.44 -4.35
N GLY A 18 14.10 1.71 -3.93
CA GLY A 18 14.10 0.95 -2.68
C GLY A 18 14.99 -0.29 -2.76
N LYS A 19 15.28 -0.91 -1.62
CA LYS A 19 16.13 -2.12 -1.57
C LYS A 19 15.48 -3.33 -2.25
N CYS A 20 14.15 -3.35 -2.34
CA CYS A 20 13.35 -4.46 -2.85
C CYS A 20 12.18 -3.92 -3.69
N GLU A 21 12.48 -3.09 -4.69
CA GLU A 21 11.48 -2.48 -5.57
C GLU A 21 10.47 -3.52 -6.10
N LEU A 22 9.18 -3.28 -5.86
CA LEU A 22 8.08 -4.14 -6.29
C LEU A 22 7.46 -3.59 -7.57
N PHE A 23 6.95 -4.50 -8.39
CA PHE A 23 6.18 -4.13 -9.57
C PHE A 23 4.90 -3.38 -9.15
N GLN A 24 4.64 -2.22 -9.78
CA GLN A 24 3.44 -1.39 -9.55
C GLN A 24 3.24 -0.94 -8.08
N SER A 25 4.32 -0.65 -7.35
CA SER A 25 4.26 -0.15 -5.96
C SER A 25 3.46 1.16 -5.82
N GLU A 26 3.60 2.09 -6.77
CA GLU A 26 2.88 3.37 -6.80
C GLU A 26 1.37 3.20 -6.96
N GLU A 27 0.95 2.35 -7.91
CA GLU A 27 -0.47 2.05 -8.14
C GLU A 27 -1.10 1.36 -6.92
N THR A 28 -0.35 0.46 -6.29
CA THR A 28 -0.77 -0.21 -5.06
C THR A 28 -0.99 0.80 -3.93
N ALA A 29 -0.10 1.76 -3.76
CA ALA A 29 -0.23 2.81 -2.75
C ALA A 29 -1.45 3.71 -2.99
N GLU A 30 -1.70 4.08 -4.25
CA GLU A 30 -2.89 4.87 -4.61
C GLU A 30 -4.19 4.09 -4.37
N ASN A 31 -4.21 2.79 -4.61
CA ASN A 31 -5.39 1.96 -4.30
C ASN A 31 -5.58 1.77 -2.79
N ALA A 32 -4.50 1.60 -2.03
CA ALA A 32 -4.56 1.55 -0.56
C ALA A 32 -5.13 2.85 0.02
N LYS A 33 -4.73 4.01 -0.54
CA LYS A 33 -5.28 5.32 -0.18
C LYS A 33 -6.79 5.43 -0.46
N LYS A 34 -7.26 4.93 -1.60
CA LYS A 34 -8.71 4.91 -1.91
C LYS A 34 -9.51 4.10 -0.88
N ILE A 35 -9.00 2.95 -0.46
CA ILE A 35 -9.66 2.08 0.52
C ILE A 35 -9.61 2.71 1.92
N LEU A 36 -8.49 3.32 2.30
CA LEU A 36 -8.37 4.10 3.56
C LEU A 36 -9.36 5.26 3.64
N LEU A 37 -9.78 5.83 2.51
CA LEU A 37 -10.80 6.90 2.48
C LEU A 37 -12.24 6.35 2.56
N PHE A 38 -12.44 5.08 2.26
CA PHE A 38 -13.74 4.43 2.32
C PHE A 38 -14.08 3.92 3.73
N PHE A 39 -13.06 3.41 4.45
CA PHE A 39 -13.16 2.94 5.83
C PHE A 39 -13.03 4.08 6.84
#